data_AF-A0A8H3B693-F1
#
_entry.id   AF-A0A8H3B693-F1
#
_cell.length_a   1.000
_cell.length_b   1.000
_cell.length_c   1.000
_cell.angle_alpha   90.00
_cell.angle_beta   90.00
_cell.angle_gamma   90.00
#
_symmetry.space_group_name_H-M   'P 1'
#
loop_
_entity.id
_entity.type
_entity.pdbx_description
1 polymer ?
#
loop_
_entity_poly.entity_id
_entity_poly.type
_entity_poly.pdbx_seq_one_letter_code
_entity_poly.pdbx_strand_id
1 'polypeptide(L)' 'HYVENIGNTTMRYLEIFKTDIYEDISLNQWLALTPPEMVKAHLQLDDETISLLQKVKPIVVGPGEW' A
#
# COMPACT_ATOMS: atom_id res chain seq x y z
N HIS A 1 -0.13 -6.85 -5.70
CA HIS A 1 1.05 -6.67 -6.58
C HIS A 1 1.51 -5.23 -6.45
N TYR A 2 2.62 -4.85 -7.08
CA TYR A 2 3.04 -3.45 -7.18
C TYR A 2 3.62 -3.18 -8.57
N VAL A 3 3.64 -1.91 -8.96
CA VAL A 3 4.27 -1.43 -10.20
C VAL A 3 5.21 -0.29 -9.81
N GLU A 4 6.50 -0.49 -10.05
CA GLU A 4 7.55 0.48 -9.71
C GLU A 4 8.12 1.12 -10.99
N ASN A 5 8.22 2.44 -10.99
CA ASN A 5 8.94 3.15 -12.05
C ASN A 5 10.46 3.07 -11.79
N ILE A 6 11.14 2.16 -12.49
CA ILE A 6 12.61 1.99 -12.42
C ILE A 6 13.38 2.91 -13.38
N GLY A 7 12.70 3.81 -14.08
CA GLY A 7 13.28 4.71 -15.09
C GLY A 7 13.43 6.15 -14.61
N ASN A 8 14.18 6.95 -15.38
CA ASN A 8 14.45 8.36 -15.08
C ASN A 8 13.39 9.32 -15.67
N THR A 9 12.27 8.80 -16.17
CA THR A 9 11.23 9.59 -16.84
C THR A 9 9.84 9.19 -16.34
N THR A 10 8.83 9.99 -16.65
CA THR A 10 7.43 9.72 -16.25
C THR A 10 6.91 8.42 -16.87
N MET A 11 6.57 7.45 -16.02
CA MET A 11 5.86 6.24 -16.42
C MET A 11 4.38 6.53 -16.69
N ARG A 12 3.83 5.95 -17.77
CA ARG A 12 2.40 5.97 -18.10
C ARG A 12 1.97 4.55 -18.44
N TYR A 13 0.89 4.06 -17.85
CA TYR A 13 0.36 2.72 -18.11
C TYR A 13 -1.16 2.67 -17.89
N LEU A 14 -1.79 1.57 -18.30
CA LEU A 14 -3.23 1.33 -18.15
C LEU A 14 -3.45 -0.01 -17.45
N GLU A 15 -4.31 -0.03 -16.43
CA GLU A 15 -4.83 -1.26 -15.82
C GLU A 15 -6.22 -1.53 -16.40
N ILE A 16 -6.41 -2.70 -17.02
CA ILE A 16 -7.65 -3.05 -17.72
C ILE A 16 -8.20 -4.34 -17.13
N PHE A 17 -9.48 -4.30 -16.76
CA PHE A 17 -10.18 -5.43 -16.16
C PHE A 17 -11.47 -5.73 -16.95
N LYS A 18 -11.83 -7.00 -17.08
CA LYS A 18 -13.07 -7.43 -17.74
C LYS A 18 -14.24 -7.44 -16.76
N THR A 19 -14.58 -6.27 -16.25
CA THR A 19 -15.65 -6.02 -15.26
C THR A 19 -16.11 -4.57 -15.40
N ASP A 20 -17.34 -4.27 -14.99
CA ASP A 20 -17.90 -2.91 -14.94
C ASP A 20 -17.48 -2.14 -13.68
N ILE A 21 -17.02 -2.83 -12.65
CA ILE A 21 -16.57 -2.25 -11.38
C ILE A 21 -15.09 -2.58 -11.14
N TYR A 22 -14.29 -1.55 -10.88
CA TYR A 22 -12.93 -1.67 -10.39
C TYR A 22 -12.94 -1.70 -8.85
N GLU A 23 -12.29 -2.72 -8.28
CA GLU A 23 -12.06 -2.84 -6.85
C GLU A 23 -10.63 -3.30 -6.59
N ASP A 24 -10.02 -2.80 -5.52
CA ASP A 24 -8.71 -3.25 -5.06
C ASP A 24 -8.62 -3.26 -3.53
N ILE A 25 -7.57 -3.91 -3.03
CA ILE A 25 -7.24 -3.93 -1.61
C ILE A 25 -5.80 -3.42 -1.46
N SER A 26 -5.65 -2.28 -0.81
CA SER A 26 -4.34 -1.77 -0.41
C SER A 26 -3.85 -2.49 0.84
N LEU A 27 -2.65 -3.07 0.78
CA LEU A 27 -2.02 -3.73 1.92
C LEU A 27 -1.83 -2.75 3.09
N ASN A 28 -1.35 -1.54 2.83
CA ASN A 28 -1.11 -0.53 3.86
C ASN A 28 -2.42 -0.18 4.59
N GLN A 29 -3.48 0.11 3.83
CA GLN A 29 -4.80 0.39 4.40
C GLN A 29 -5.37 -0.80 5.16
N TRP A 30 -5.24 -2.01 4.61
CA TRP A 30 -5.74 -3.21 5.25
C TRP A 30 -5.08 -3.44 6.62
N LEU A 31 -3.76 -3.30 6.71
CA LEU A 31 -3.04 -3.39 7.97
C LEU A 31 -3.43 -2.26 8.93
N ALA A 32 -3.59 -1.03 8.45
CA ALA A 32 -3.99 0.13 9.25
C ALA A 32 -5.40 0.00 9.87
N LEU A 33 -6.28 -0.76 9.22
CA LEU A 33 -7.65 -1.04 9.68
C LEU A 33 -7.75 -2.32 10.52
N THR A 34 -6.68 -3.11 10.58
CA THR A 34 -6.60 -4.31 11.41
C THR A 34 -6.17 -3.93 12.82
N PRO A 35 -6.68 -4.58 13.89
CA PRO A 35 -6.21 -4.32 15.25
C PRO A 35 -4.68 -4.42 15.35
N PRO A 36 -3.98 -3.41 15.94
CA PRO A 36 -2.52 -3.37 15.97
C PRO A 36 -1.87 -4.63 16.54
N GLU A 37 -2.44 -5.20 17.61
CA GLU A 37 -1.92 -6.42 18.24
C GLU A 37 -1.94 -7.63 17.29
N MET A 38 -2.93 -7.72 16.41
CA MET A 38 -2.95 -8.75 15.37
C MET A 38 -1.83 -8.53 14.37
N VAL A 39 -1.62 -7.29 13.91
CA VAL A 39 -0.53 -6.97 12.98
C VAL A 39 0.84 -7.30 13.58
N LYS A 40 1.07 -6.92 14.85
CA LYS A 40 2.29 -7.27 15.60
C LYS A 40 2.50 -8.78 15.68
N ALA A 41 1.46 -9.53 16.04
CA ALA A 41 1.56 -10.98 16.19
C ALA A 41 1.95 -11.69 14.87
N HIS A 42 1.52 -11.14 13.72
CA HIS A 42 1.80 -11.73 12.40
C HIS A 42 3.15 -11.29 11.83
N LEU A 43 3.52 -10.01 11.99
CA LEU A 43 4.65 -9.41 11.27
C LEU A 43 5.83 -9.05 12.18
N GLN A 44 5.67 -9.11 13.51
CA GLN A 44 6.71 -8.79 14.50
C GLN A 44 7.27 -7.36 14.34
N LEU A 45 6.41 -6.41 13.95
CA LEU A 45 6.75 -5.00 13.80
C LEU A 45 6.61 -4.26 15.14
N ASP A 46 7.42 -3.21 15.31
CA ASP A 46 7.33 -2.32 16.46
C ASP A 46 6.17 -1.31 16.34
N ASP A 47 5.85 -0.67 17.46
CA ASP A 47 4.79 0.34 17.53
C ASP A 47 5.07 1.54 16.62
N GLU A 48 6.34 1.91 16.45
CA GLU A 48 6.75 3.01 15.58
C GLU A 48 6.39 2.70 14.12
N THR A 49 6.76 1.53 13.60
CA THR A 49 6.44 1.09 12.23
C THR A 49 4.93 0.98 12.03
N ILE A 50 4.20 0.44 13.00
CA ILE A 50 2.73 0.32 12.90
C ILE A 50 2.05 1.69 12.88
N SER A 51 2.60 2.68 13.59
CA SER A 51 2.05 4.04 13.61
C SER A 51 2.10 4.75 12.25
N LEU A 52 3.00 4.30 11.36
CA LEU A 52 3.15 4.85 10.00
C LEU A 52 2.10 4.32 9.01
N LEU A 53 1.32 3.29 9.39
CA LEU A 53 0.28 2.73 8.54
C LEU A 53 -0.88 3.73 8.33
N GLN A 54 -1.38 3.81 7.10
CA GLN A 54 -2.35 4.82 6.67
C GLN A 54 -3.74 4.21 6.46
N LYS A 55 -4.74 4.69 7.21
CA LYS A 55 -6.14 4.24 7.09
C LYS A 55 -6.82 4.72 5.80
N VAL A 56 -6.32 5.80 5.20
CA VAL A 56 -6.77 6.28 3.90
C VAL A 56 -5.80 5.74 2.85
N LYS A 57 -6.34 5.06 1.84
CA LYS A 57 -5.53 4.43 0.81
C LYS A 57 -4.68 5.46 0.02
N PRO A 58 -3.34 5.35 0.04
CA PRO A 58 -2.52 6.01 -0.97
C PRO A 58 -2.63 5.25 -2.31
N ILE A 59 -2.88 5.97 -3.40
CA ILE A 59 -3.02 5.37 -4.74
C ILE A 59 -1.65 5.19 -5.40
N VAL A 60 -0.81 6.22 -5.34
CA VAL A 60 0.58 6.20 -5.81
C VAL A 60 1.44 6.79 -4.69
N VAL A 61 2.50 6.09 -4.32
CA VAL A 61 3.45 6.54 -3.30
C VAL A 61 4.74 7.00 -3.96
N GLY A 62 5.29 8.12 -3.48
CA GLY A 62 6.61 8.59 -3.89
C GLY A 62 7.73 7.74 -3.28
N PRO A 63 8.97 7.89 -3.74
CA PRO A 63 10.12 7.29 -3.05
C PRO A 63 10.14 7.78 -1.60
N GLY A 64 10.38 6.86 -0.67
CA GLY A 64 10.59 7.23 0.73
C GLY A 64 11.86 8.07 0.87
N GLU A 65 11.85 9.03 1.79
CA GLU A 65 13.10 9.65 2.28
C GLU A 65 13.73 8.66 3.25
N TRP A 66 14.77 7.95 2.82
CA TRP A 66 15.59 7.07 3.65
C TRP A 66 17.00 7.63 3.79
#